data_AF-A0A6H1NI15-F1
#
_entry.id   AF-A0A6H1NI15-F1
#
_cell.length_a   1.000
_cell.length_b   1.000
_cell.length_c   1.000
_cell.angle_alpha   90.00
_cell.angle_beta   90.00
_cell.angle_gamma   90.00
#
_symmetry.space_group_name_H-M   'P 1'
#
loop_
_entity.id
_entity.type
_entity.pdbx_description
1 polymer ?
#
loop_
_entity_poly.entity_id
_entity_poly.type
_entity_poly.pdbx_seq_one_letter_code
_entity_poly.pdbx_strand_id
1 'polypeptide(L)'
;MNKVTAAADLLVDIGPCDDDAYLFLNGRLIVQTRLGEVRRFQREMPDGSYNFRLQVINSGGWAWRAKLILTINGTTLTDVNEVGGSGFYTGEVYEQEWQCRIEGGKLVDF
;
A
#
# COMPACT_ATOMS: atom_id res chain seq x y z
N MET A 1 0.20 -8.48 35.05
CA MET A 1 0.39 -7.24 34.26
C MET A 1 0.12 -7.58 32.81
N ASN A 2 -0.95 -7.04 32.21
CA ASN A 2 -1.16 -7.18 30.78
C ASN A 2 -0.04 -6.42 30.08
N LYS A 3 0.79 -7.14 29.33
CA LYS A 3 1.84 -6.55 28.50
C LYS A 3 1.09 -5.72 27.46
N VAL A 4 1.11 -4.40 27.59
CA VAL A 4 0.70 -3.52 26.49
C VAL A 4 1.69 -3.81 25.37
N THR A 5 1.28 -4.60 24.38
CA THR A 5 2.04 -4.75 23.16
C THR A 5 2.11 -3.38 22.53
N ALA A 6 3.31 -2.82 22.41
CA ALA A 6 3.51 -1.58 21.69
C ALA A 6 3.00 -1.78 20.26
N ALA A 7 2.27 -0.79 19.75
CA ALA A 7 1.71 -0.79 18.41
C ALA A 7 2.11 0.50 17.70
N ALA A 8 2.30 0.42 16.39
CA ALA A 8 2.51 1.56 15.52
C ALA A 8 1.24 1.83 14.70
N ASP A 9 1.00 3.10 14.39
CA ASP A 9 -0.05 3.54 13.50
C ASP A 9 0.40 3.40 12.04
N LEU A 10 -0.25 2.51 11.30
CA LEU A 10 -0.19 2.51 9.85
C LEU A 10 -1.20 3.52 9.30
N LEU A 11 -0.72 4.44 8.47
CA LEU A 11 -1.51 5.31 7.62
C LEU A 11 -1.21 4.99 6.15
N VAL A 12 -2.28 4.86 5.37
CA VAL A 12 -2.24 4.58 3.94
C VAL A 12 -3.05 5.64 3.22
N ASP A 13 -2.45 6.26 2.21
CA ASP A 13 -3.15 7.06 1.21
C ASP A 13 -2.92 6.42 -0.16
N ILE A 14 -3.98 5.91 -0.79
CA ILE A 14 -3.90 5.21 -2.09
C ILE A 14 -4.79 5.91 -3.12
N GLY A 15 -4.29 6.01 -4.36
CA GLY A 15 -4.97 6.64 -5.48
C GLY A 15 -4.70 8.15 -5.64
N PRO A 16 -5.18 8.76 -6.74
CA PRO A 16 -5.97 8.13 -7.80
C PRO A 16 -5.13 7.19 -8.68
N CYS A 17 -5.68 6.01 -8.97
CA CYS A 17 -5.16 5.05 -9.95
C CYS A 17 -6.11 4.97 -11.15
N ASP A 18 -5.62 4.51 -12.31
CA ASP A 18 -6.39 4.57 -13.57
C ASP A 18 -7.52 3.54 -13.66
N ASP A 19 -7.44 2.40 -12.98
CA ASP A 19 -8.54 1.42 -13.00
C ASP A 19 -8.74 0.79 -11.63
N ASP A 20 -8.08 -0.31 -11.30
CA ASP A 20 -8.19 -0.91 -9.97
C ASP A 20 -6.82 -0.96 -9.30
N ALA A 21 -6.76 -0.52 -8.04
CA ALA A 21 -5.57 -0.72 -7.21
C ALA A 21 -5.92 -1.48 -5.94
N TYR A 22 -5.06 -2.41 -5.57
CA TYR A 22 -5.23 -3.33 -4.46
C TYR A 22 -3.99 -3.26 -3.57
N LEU A 23 -4.19 -2.94 -2.29
CA LEU A 23 -3.14 -2.99 -1.28
C LEU A 23 -3.36 -4.20 -0.37
N PHE A 24 -2.34 -5.05 -0.29
CA PHE A 24 -2.30 -6.22 0.57
C PHE A 24 -1.35 -6.00 1.74
N LEU A 25 -1.69 -6.57 2.89
CA LEU A 25 -0.83 -6.69 4.06
C LEU A 25 -0.76 -8.16 4.47
N ASN A 26 0.44 -8.73 4.45
CA ASN A 26 0.70 -10.15 4.70
C ASN A 26 -0.20 -11.06 3.84
N GLY A 27 -0.33 -10.73 2.55
CA GLY A 27 -1.17 -11.44 1.58
C GLY A 27 -2.68 -11.19 1.70
N ARG A 28 -3.15 -10.43 2.70
CA ARG A 28 -4.58 -10.10 2.87
C ARG A 28 -4.89 -8.72 2.30
N LEU A 29 -5.91 -8.62 1.46
CA LEU A 29 -6.42 -7.35 0.94
C LEU A 29 -6.89 -6.46 2.10
N ILE A 30 -6.37 -5.23 2.18
CA ILE A 30 -6.76 -4.23 3.19
C ILE A 30 -7.39 -2.98 2.59
N VAL A 31 -7.03 -2.61 1.35
CA VAL A 31 -7.62 -1.47 0.64
C VAL A 31 -7.76 -1.80 -0.84
N GLN A 32 -8.87 -1.38 -1.43
CA GLN A 32 -9.10 -1.39 -2.87
C GLN A 32 -9.60 -0.02 -3.31
N THR A 33 -9.08 0.51 -4.42
CA THR A 33 -9.61 1.70 -5.10
C THR A 33 -10.04 1.37 -6.51
N ARG A 34 -10.93 2.20 -7.07
CA ARG A 34 -11.33 2.19 -8.48
C ARG A 34 -10.81 3.43 -9.22
N LEU A 35 -11.11 3.53 -10.52
CA LEU A 35 -10.69 4.63 -11.40
C LEU A 35 -11.01 5.98 -10.77
N GLY A 36 -9.97 6.78 -10.55
CA GLY A 36 -10.08 8.13 -10.01
C GLY A 36 -10.40 8.21 -8.51
N GLU A 37 -10.62 7.09 -7.82
CA GLU A 37 -10.85 7.08 -6.38
C GLU A 37 -9.54 7.33 -5.60
N VAL A 38 -9.66 8.10 -4.52
CA VAL A 38 -8.63 8.23 -3.49
C VAL A 38 -9.18 7.66 -2.20
N ARG A 39 -8.40 6.82 -1.50
CA ARG A 39 -8.80 6.29 -0.20
C ARG A 39 -7.70 6.46 0.83
N ARG A 40 -8.14 6.81 2.03
CA ARG A 40 -7.32 6.80 3.24
C ARG A 40 -7.72 5.61 4.10
N PHE A 41 -6.74 4.89 4.60
CA PHE A 41 -6.92 3.76 5.52
C PHE A 41 -5.94 3.89 6.68
N GLN A 42 -6.42 3.61 7.90
CA GLN A 42 -5.61 3.66 9.10
C GLN A 42 -5.86 2.41 9.94
N ARG A 43 -4.80 1.87 10.54
CA ARG A 43 -4.90 0.79 11.52
C ARG A 43 -3.71 0.79 12.46
N GLU A 44 -3.90 0.23 13.64
CA GLU A 44 -2.79 -0.16 14.51
C GLU A 44 -2.13 -1.44 13.99
N MET A 45 -0.80 -1.50 14.16
CA MET A 45 0.04 -2.64 13.85
C MET A 45 0.92 -2.97 15.07
N PRO A 46 0.75 -4.12 15.72
CA PRO A 46 1.62 -4.53 16.82
C PRO A 46 3.06 -4.74 16.35
N ASP A 47 3.99 -4.90 17.29
CA ASP A 47 5.34 -5.38 16.96
C ASP A 47 5.31 -6.66 16.12
N GLY A 48 6.15 -6.73 15.08
CA GLY A 48 6.16 -7.85 14.14
C GLY A 48 6.80 -7.51 12.79
N SER A 49 6.86 -8.53 11.93
CA SER A 49 7.29 -8.40 10.54
C SER A 49 6.08 -8.34 9.61
N TYR A 50 6.16 -7.44 8.63
CA TYR A 50 5.08 -7.14 7.72
C TYR A 50 5.58 -7.12 6.28
N ASN A 51 4.70 -7.51 5.36
CA ASN A 51 4.88 -7.39 3.92
C ASN A 51 3.67 -6.66 3.35
N PHE A 52 3.93 -5.60 2.60
CA PHE A 52 2.97 -4.85 1.84
C PHE A 52 3.14 -5.16 0.36
N ARG A 53 2.04 -5.29 -0.36
CA ARG A 53 2.05 -5.42 -1.82
C ARG A 53 1.02 -4.48 -2.43
N LEU A 54 1.45 -3.63 -3.36
CA LEU A 54 0.56 -2.86 -4.22
C LEU A 54 0.46 -3.55 -5.56
N GLN A 55 -0.77 -3.78 -6.02
CA GLN A 55 -1.07 -4.29 -7.35
C GLN A 55 -2.02 -3.31 -8.05
N VAL A 56 -1.71 -2.92 -9.28
CA VAL A 56 -2.59 -2.10 -10.12
C VAL A 56 -2.93 -2.87 -11.39
N ILE A 57 -4.23 -2.98 -11.66
CA ILE A 57 -4.78 -3.63 -12.84
C ILE A 57 -5.35 -2.54 -13.73
N ASN A 58 -4.97 -2.58 -15.00
CA ASN A 58 -5.55 -1.75 -16.06
C ASN A 58 -6.62 -2.56 -16.81
N SER A 59 -7.80 -1.97 -16.99
CA SER A 59 -8.98 -2.53 -17.63
C SER A 59 -9.17 -2.04 -19.08
N GLY A 60 -8.10 -1.56 -19.73
CA GLY A 60 -8.04 -1.24 -21.16
C GLY A 60 -7.79 0.23 -21.47
N GLY A 61 -7.38 1.02 -20.48
CA GLY A 61 -6.84 2.36 -20.67
C GLY A 61 -5.48 2.35 -21.36
N TRP A 62 -5.26 3.34 -22.23
CA TRP A 62 -3.98 3.50 -22.95
C TRP A 62 -2.80 3.76 -22.01
N ALA A 63 -3.06 4.51 -20.95
CA ALA A 63 -2.13 4.82 -19.88
C ALA A 63 -2.60 4.13 -18.58
N TRP A 64 -1.69 4.05 -17.63
CA TRP A 64 -1.99 3.66 -16.26
C TRP A 64 -1.24 4.54 -15.26
N ARG A 65 -1.73 4.54 -14.03
CA ARG A 65 -1.13 5.22 -12.87
C ARG A 65 -1.24 4.37 -11.62
N ALA A 66 -0.16 4.32 -10.83
CA ALA A 66 -0.11 3.77 -9.48
C ALA A 66 0.26 4.88 -8.49
N LYS A 67 -0.54 5.05 -7.43
CA LYS A 67 -0.30 6.04 -6.38
C LYS A 67 -0.52 5.46 -4.99
N LEU A 68 0.50 5.55 -4.14
CA LEU A 68 0.45 5.03 -2.78
C LEU A 68 1.44 5.75 -1.87
N ILE A 69 0.99 6.23 -0.72
CA ILE A 69 1.87 6.62 0.39
C ILE A 69 1.57 5.69 1.56
N LEU A 70 2.60 4.99 2.06
CA LEU A 70 2.53 4.19 3.28
C LEU A 70 3.39 4.85 4.36
N THR A 71 2.79 5.16 5.49
CA THR A 71 3.47 5.75 6.65
C THR A 71 3.21 4.91 7.89
N ILE A 72 4.25 4.59 8.66
CA ILE A 72 4.16 3.86 9.92
C ILE A 72 4.72 4.76 11.02
N ASN A 73 3.87 5.16 11.98
CA ASN A 73 4.22 6.10 13.06
C ASN A 73 4.92 7.38 12.57
N GLY A 74 4.44 7.93 11.44
CA GLY A 74 4.98 9.14 10.83
C GLY A 74 6.23 8.91 9.96
N THR A 75 6.81 7.72 9.95
CA THR A 75 7.92 7.36 9.03
C THR A 75 7.36 6.79 7.73
N THR A 76 7.72 7.40 6.59
CA THR A 76 7.31 6.91 5.27
C THR A 76 8.07 5.64 4.92
N LEU A 77 7.34 4.55 4.72
CA LEU A 77 7.85 3.28 4.21
C LEU A 77 8.02 3.35 2.69
N THR A 78 7.03 3.89 1.98
CA THR A 78 7.09 4.10 0.53
C THR A 78 6.20 5.26 0.09
N ASP A 79 6.59 5.89 -1.01
CA ASP A 79 5.84 6.91 -1.74
C ASP A 79 5.92 6.57 -3.24
N VAL A 80 4.86 5.96 -3.75
CA VAL A 80 4.70 5.53 -5.13
C VAL A 80 3.92 6.59 -5.89
N ASN A 81 4.48 7.04 -7.00
CA ASN A 81 3.83 7.92 -7.97
C ASN A 81 4.29 7.55 -9.37
N GLU A 82 3.83 6.39 -9.83
CA GLU A 82 4.28 5.78 -11.09
C GLU A 82 3.20 5.90 -12.18
N VAL A 83 3.66 6.04 -13.42
CA VAL A 83 2.82 6.09 -14.61
C VAL A 83 3.45 5.31 -15.74
N GLY A 84 2.62 4.77 -16.62
CA GLY A 84 3.11 4.07 -17.81
C GLY A 84 2.07 3.99 -18.91
N GLY A 85 2.47 3.36 -20.03
CA GLY A 85 1.61 3.09 -21.17
C GLY A 85 1.46 1.58 -21.37
N SER A 86 0.22 1.12 -21.52
CA SER A 86 -0.15 -0.27 -21.76
C SER A 86 -0.84 -0.47 -23.12
N GLY A 87 -1.22 0.62 -23.80
CA GLY A 87 -2.00 0.52 -25.04
C GLY A 87 -3.35 -0.15 -24.79
N PHE A 88 -3.66 -1.23 -25.51
CA PHE A 88 -4.89 -2.01 -25.30
C PHE A 88 -4.72 -3.19 -24.34
N TYR A 89 -3.54 -3.33 -23.71
CA TYR A 89 -3.33 -4.41 -22.75
C TYR A 89 -4.22 -4.23 -21.52
N THR A 90 -4.90 -5.31 -21.17
CA THR A 90 -5.76 -5.47 -20.00
C THR A 90 -5.10 -6.47 -19.06
N GLY A 91 -4.85 -6.06 -17.82
CA GLY A 91 -4.18 -6.90 -16.83
C GLY A 91 -3.35 -6.10 -15.84
N GLU A 92 -2.48 -6.78 -15.11
CA GLU A 92 -1.56 -6.16 -14.17
C GLU A 92 -0.53 -5.30 -14.90
N VAL A 93 -0.40 -4.05 -14.48
CA VAL A 93 0.51 -3.06 -15.07
C VAL A 93 1.54 -2.55 -14.08
N TYR A 94 1.33 -2.79 -12.79
CA TYR A 94 2.27 -2.43 -11.74
C TYR A 94 2.10 -3.37 -10.55
N GLU A 95 3.20 -3.94 -10.08
CA GLU A 95 3.30 -4.69 -8.83
C GLU A 95 4.60 -4.30 -8.11
N GLN A 96 4.50 -3.99 -6.82
CA GLN A 96 5.66 -3.80 -5.97
C GLN A 96 5.37 -4.26 -4.54
N GLU A 97 6.40 -4.82 -3.91
CA GLU A 97 6.37 -5.28 -2.52
C GLU A 97 7.37 -4.52 -1.65
N TRP A 98 7.00 -4.32 -0.38
CA TRP A 98 7.85 -3.75 0.65
C TRP A 98 7.74 -4.59 1.92
N GLN A 99 8.88 -4.87 2.53
CA GLN A 99 8.93 -5.56 3.82
C GLN A 99 9.35 -4.57 4.89
N CYS A 100 8.82 -4.74 6.09
CA CYS A 100 9.26 -3.92 7.20
C CYS A 100 9.12 -4.63 8.55
N ARG A 101 9.78 -4.09 9.57
CA ARG A 101 9.70 -4.59 10.94
C ARG A 101 9.32 -3.50 11.92
N ILE A 102 8.41 -3.81 12.84
CA ILE A 102 8.02 -2.97 13.97
C ILE A 102 8.55 -3.57 15.26
N GLU A 103 9.26 -2.76 16.05
CA GLU A 103 9.70 -3.10 17.41
C GLU A 103 9.50 -1.93 18.36
N GLY A 104 8.92 -2.19 19.53
CA GLY A 104 8.59 -1.13 20.49
C GLY A 104 7.65 -0.08 19.92
N GLY A 105 6.76 -0.47 19.00
CA GLY A 105 5.86 0.43 18.27
C GLY A 105 6.61 1.35 17.31
N LYS A 106 7.80 1.01 16.82
CA LYS A 106 8.53 1.84 15.85
C LYS A 106 8.94 1.03 14.63
N LEU A 107 8.94 1.66 13.46
CA LEU A 107 9.55 1.11 12.26
C LEU A 107 11.08 1.07 12.45
N VAL A 108 11.68 -0.12 12.38
CA VAL A 108 13.12 -0.31 12.64
C VAL A 108 13.91 -0.89 11.46
N ASP A 109 13.23 -1.40 10.43
CA ASP A 109 13.83 -2.00 9.24
C ASP A 109 12.86 -1.89 8.06
N PHE A 110 13.33 -1.45 6.88
CA PHE A 110 12.57 -1.28 5.63
C PHE A 110 13.44 -0.97 4.41
#